data_AF-A0A9R0WQJ0-F1
#
_entry.id   AF-A0A9R0WQJ0-F1
#
_cell.length_a   1.000
_cell.length_b   1.000
_cell.length_c   1.000
_cell.angle_alpha   90.00
_cell.angle_beta   90.00
_cell.angle_gamma   90.00
#
_symmetry.space_group_name_H-M   'P 1'
#
loop_
_entity.id
_entity.type
_entity.pdbx_description
1 polymer ?
#
loop_
_entity_poly.entity_id
_entity_poly.type
_entity_poly.pdbx_seq_one_letter_code
_entity_poly.pdbx_strand_id
1 'polypeptide(L)'
;MDLVWKDDEALVKLENAAIERSKVVDSAVLGKYSIWRKENENENSDSTVRLMRDQIIMARVYSVLAKSKNKHGLYQELQSRIKESHRAVGEATADADLHHGAPDRMRAMGQVLTKAREELYDCKVISQRLRAMLQSADEQVRSLKKQSTFLSQLAAKTIPNSIHCLSMRLTIDYYLLPVEKRKFPRSENLENPELYHYALFSDNVLAASVVVNSTIMNAKEPEKHVFHLVTDKLNFGAMNMWFLLNPPGSSNLKYRNPKYLSMLNHLRFYLPEIYPKLDKILFLDDDIVVQKDLTGLWDVDLNGMVNGAVFTCGESFHRFDKYLNFSNPHIARNFDPNACGWAYGMNIFDLKQWKNKDITGIYHKWQTMNEDRVLWKLGTLPPGLMTFYKLTHPLDKSWHVLGLGYNPSIDRSEIDNAAVAHYNGNMKPWLELAMTKYRPYWTRYIKYDHPYIRGCNLSE
;
A
#
# COMPACT_ATOMS: atom_id res chain seq x y z
N MET A 1 2.96 30.28 28.46
CA MET A 1 4.37 30.67 28.34
C MET A 1 5.31 29.50 28.68
N ASP A 2 4.87 28.55 29.51
CA ASP A 2 5.63 27.34 29.91
C ASP A 2 5.70 26.17 28.91
N LEU A 3 4.88 26.17 27.84
CA LEU A 3 4.85 25.06 26.87
C LEU A 3 5.98 25.15 25.81
N VAL A 4 6.45 26.36 25.47
CA VAL A 4 7.51 26.57 24.46
C VAL A 4 8.91 26.37 25.06
N TRP A 5 9.10 26.70 26.34
CA TRP A 5 10.38 26.53 27.04
C TRP A 5 10.67 25.06 27.41
N LYS A 6 9.62 24.27 27.67
CA LYS A 6 9.73 22.82 27.89
C LYS A 6 10.15 22.07 26.62
N ASP A 7 9.81 22.59 25.44
CA ASP A 7 10.11 21.98 24.14
C ASP A 7 11.59 22.18 23.75
N ASP A 8 12.16 23.37 23.97
CA ASP A 8 13.57 23.67 23.71
C ASP A 8 14.54 22.84 24.59
N GLU A 9 14.20 22.62 25.87
CA GLU A 9 15.04 21.83 26.77
C GLU A 9 14.99 20.32 26.47
N ALA A 10 13.82 19.83 26.01
CA ALA A 10 13.65 18.47 25.52
C ALA A 10 14.38 18.25 24.19
N LEU A 11 14.34 19.23 23.28
CA LEU A 11 15.07 19.23 22.01
C LEU A 11 16.58 19.18 22.22
N VAL A 12 17.11 19.98 23.15
CA VAL A 12 18.55 19.98 23.49
C VAL A 12 18.99 18.65 24.10
N LYS A 13 18.16 17.99 24.91
CA LYS A 13 18.45 16.64 25.43
C LYS A 13 18.46 15.58 24.33
N LEU A 14 17.51 15.64 23.39
CA LEU A 14 17.46 14.74 22.23
C LEU A 14 18.67 14.95 21.31
N GLU A 15 19.05 16.20 21.03
CA GLU A 15 20.24 16.54 20.25
C GLU A 15 21.53 16.00 20.91
N ASN A 16 21.69 16.19 22.22
CA ASN A 16 22.88 15.71 22.94
C ASN A 16 22.97 14.17 22.96
N ALA A 17 21.84 13.47 23.05
CA ALA A 17 21.80 12.02 22.93
C ALA A 17 22.14 11.53 21.50
N ALA A 18 21.74 12.27 20.47
CA ALA A 18 22.10 11.98 19.07
C ALA A 18 23.60 12.24 18.80
N ILE A 19 24.19 13.27 19.41
CA ILE A 19 25.64 13.55 19.32
C ILE A 19 26.46 12.34 19.81
N GLU A 20 26.10 11.73 20.95
CA GLU A 20 26.80 10.56 21.46
C GLU A 20 26.67 9.33 20.54
N ARG A 21 25.48 9.09 19.96
CA ARG A 21 25.27 8.00 18.99
C ARG A 21 26.06 8.21 17.70
N SER A 22 26.22 9.46 17.27
CA SER A 22 26.94 9.80 16.04
C SER A 22 28.44 9.49 16.09
N LYS A 23 29.02 9.31 17.28
CA LYS A 23 30.44 8.97 17.46
C LYS A 23 30.78 7.52 17.07
N VAL A 24 29.78 6.66 16.91
CA VAL A 24 29.94 5.21 16.67
C VAL A 24 29.81 4.84 15.17
N VAL A 25 29.39 5.78 14.32
CA VAL A 25 29.08 5.50 12.90
C VAL A 25 30.25 5.96 12.01
N ASP A 26 30.87 5.00 11.32
CA ASP A 26 31.96 5.20 10.38
C ASP A 26 31.48 5.97 9.13
N SER A 27 32.28 6.93 8.65
CA SER A 27 31.84 8.02 7.76
C SER A 27 31.86 7.70 6.26
N ALA A 28 31.69 6.43 5.88
CA ALA A 28 31.67 6.05 4.47
C ALA A 28 30.23 5.91 3.97
N VAL A 29 29.96 6.54 2.83
CA VAL A 29 28.74 6.49 1.99
C VAL A 29 27.64 7.52 2.32
N LEU A 30 27.85 8.75 1.84
CA LEU A 30 26.74 9.65 1.45
C LEU A 30 26.66 9.70 -0.08
N GLY A 31 26.16 8.61 -0.66
CA GLY A 31 25.65 8.61 -2.02
C GLY A 31 24.30 9.34 -2.07
N LYS A 32 24.18 10.27 -3.01
CA LYS A 32 23.00 11.03 -3.46
C LYS A 32 21.65 10.53 -2.91
N TYR A 33 21.06 11.25 -1.95
CA TYR A 33 19.66 11.13 -1.58
C TYR A 33 18.90 12.42 -1.91
N SER A 34 18.21 12.44 -3.04
CA SER A 34 17.09 13.35 -3.32
C SER A 34 16.17 12.68 -4.34
N ILE A 35 15.23 11.84 -3.85
CA ILE A 35 14.27 11.09 -4.72
C ILE A 35 12.84 11.68 -4.62
N TRP A 36 12.63 12.78 -3.89
CA TRP A 36 11.31 13.43 -3.85
C TRP A 36 11.40 14.95 -3.90
N ARG A 37 11.72 15.48 -5.08
CA ARG A 37 11.24 16.78 -5.51
C ARG A 37 11.01 16.69 -7.01
N LYS A 38 9.77 16.92 -7.45
CA LYS A 38 9.48 17.27 -8.85
C LYS A 38 10.41 18.43 -9.17
N GLU A 39 11.27 18.27 -10.16
CA GLU A 39 12.02 19.37 -10.76
C GLU A 39 10.99 20.31 -11.39
N ASN A 40 10.49 21.25 -10.59
CA ASN A 40 9.82 22.43 -11.12
C ASN A 40 10.93 23.29 -11.72
N GLU A 41 10.84 23.49 -13.03
CA GLU A 41 11.71 24.32 -13.87
C GLU A 41 11.56 25.84 -13.56
N ASN A 42 11.71 26.24 -12.30
CA ASN A 42 11.87 27.63 -11.90
C ASN A 42 12.98 27.71 -10.85
N GLU A 43 14.21 27.94 -11.29
CA GLU A 43 15.43 27.76 -10.49
C GLU A 43 15.58 28.70 -9.27
N ASN A 44 14.67 29.66 -9.03
CA ASN A 44 14.86 30.65 -7.95
C ASN A 44 13.61 31.08 -7.17
N SER A 45 12.47 30.39 -7.28
CA SER A 45 11.24 30.86 -6.64
C SER A 45 11.21 30.71 -5.10
N ASP A 46 12.19 30.02 -4.50
CA ASP A 46 12.27 29.77 -3.04
C ASP A 46 13.63 30.15 -2.43
N SER A 47 14.43 30.95 -3.15
CA SER A 47 15.80 31.30 -2.74
C SER A 47 15.85 32.04 -1.39
N THR A 48 14.94 32.98 -1.17
CA THR A 48 14.85 33.80 0.05
C THR A 48 14.32 32.96 1.21
N VAL A 49 13.29 32.13 0.97
CA VAL A 49 12.75 31.18 1.95
C VAL A 49 13.85 30.22 2.43
N ARG A 50 14.64 29.65 1.52
CA ARG A 50 15.76 28.75 1.86
C ARG A 50 16.80 29.46 2.71
N LEU A 51 17.24 30.66 2.30
CA LEU A 51 18.23 31.43 3.03
C LEU A 51 17.77 31.76 4.46
N MET A 52 16.51 32.17 4.63
CA MET A 52 15.96 32.45 5.97
C MET A 52 15.89 31.18 6.82
N ARG A 53 15.55 30.02 6.25
CA ARG A 53 15.57 28.72 6.96
C ARG A 53 16.99 28.33 7.38
N ASP A 54 17.97 28.51 6.51
CA ASP A 54 19.38 28.23 6.81
C ASP A 54 19.91 29.15 7.92
N GLN A 55 19.55 30.44 7.88
CA GLN A 55 19.86 31.38 8.95
C GLN A 55 19.26 30.96 10.29
N ILE A 56 18.01 30.48 10.32
CA ILE A 56 17.36 29.97 11.54
C ILE A 56 18.09 28.74 12.07
N ILE A 57 18.48 27.80 11.19
CA ILE A 57 19.24 26.60 11.57
C ILE A 57 20.58 27.00 12.20
N MET A 58 21.34 27.88 11.55
CA MET A 58 22.61 28.37 12.07
C MET A 58 22.44 29.15 13.38
N ALA A 59 21.37 29.94 13.52
CA ALA A 59 21.07 30.67 14.75
C ALA A 59 20.77 29.73 15.90
N ARG A 60 20.08 28.60 15.66
CA ARG A 60 19.85 27.55 16.68
C ARG A 60 21.16 26.92 17.13
N VAL A 61 22.08 26.64 16.20
CA VAL A 61 23.41 26.12 16.53
C VAL A 61 24.17 27.12 17.41
N TYR A 62 24.27 28.37 16.99
CA TYR A 62 24.97 29.40 17.76
C TYR A 62 24.29 29.72 19.09
N SER A 63 22.97 29.63 19.18
CA SER A 63 22.22 29.83 20.42
C SER A 63 22.68 28.85 21.50
N VAL A 64 22.77 27.56 21.15
CA VAL A 64 23.23 26.57 22.12
C VAL A 64 24.73 26.74 22.45
N LEU A 65 25.56 27.13 21.48
CA LEU A 65 26.97 27.45 21.74
C LEU A 65 27.11 28.65 22.67
N ALA A 66 26.34 29.71 22.46
CA ALA A 66 26.31 30.89 23.31
C ALA A 66 25.89 30.52 24.73
N LYS A 67 24.88 29.64 24.89
CA LYS A 67 24.47 29.11 26.19
C LYS A 67 25.59 28.31 26.87
N SER A 68 26.28 27.44 26.13
CA SER A 68 27.36 26.60 26.67
C SER A 68 28.61 27.40 27.10
N LYS A 69 28.87 28.54 26.45
CA LYS A 69 30.00 29.43 26.77
C LYS A 69 29.59 30.60 27.69
N ASN A 70 28.43 30.53 28.34
CA ASN A 70 27.88 31.56 29.24
C ASN A 70 27.74 32.97 28.61
N LYS A 71 27.56 33.05 27.28
CA LYS A 71 27.27 34.30 26.56
C LYS A 71 25.78 34.61 26.56
N HIS A 72 25.25 34.97 27.73
CA HIS A 72 23.80 35.14 27.95
C HIS A 72 23.16 36.23 27.06
N GLY A 73 23.85 37.35 26.82
CA GLY A 73 23.34 38.42 25.95
C GLY A 73 23.16 37.96 24.51
N LEU A 74 24.17 37.30 23.93
CA LEU A 74 24.12 36.76 22.58
C LEU A 74 23.08 35.63 22.45
N TYR A 75 22.94 34.80 23.49
CA TYR A 75 21.90 33.76 23.53
C TYR A 75 20.49 34.35 23.46
N GLN A 76 20.18 35.37 24.27
CA GLN A 76 18.87 36.04 24.25
C GLN A 76 18.60 36.73 22.91
N GLU A 77 19.62 37.38 22.34
CA GLU A 77 19.53 38.04 21.03
C GLU A 77 19.22 37.04 19.90
N LEU A 78 19.94 35.91 19.86
CA LEU A 78 19.70 34.82 18.91
C LEU A 78 18.29 34.22 19.07
N GLN A 79 17.84 33.97 20.31
CA GLN A 79 16.49 33.43 20.56
C GLN A 79 15.39 34.39 20.11
N SER A 80 15.55 35.70 20.34
CA SER A 80 14.60 36.71 19.86
C SER A 80 14.52 36.70 18.33
N ARG A 81 15.67 36.70 17.65
CA ARG A 81 15.72 36.69 16.18
C ARG A 81 15.18 35.39 15.60
N ILE A 82 15.43 34.23 16.22
CA ILE A 82 14.86 32.95 15.79
C ILE A 82 13.33 33.03 15.79
N LYS A 83 12.74 33.55 16.86
CA LYS A 83 11.28 33.67 17.00
C LYS A 83 10.66 34.62 15.97
N GLU A 84 11.30 35.76 15.71
CA GLU A 84 10.84 36.74 14.71
C GLU A 84 10.93 36.19 13.29
N SER A 85 12.08 35.60 12.93
CA SER A 85 12.29 35.01 11.60
C SER A 85 11.39 33.80 11.37
N HIS A 86 11.18 32.94 12.38
CA HIS A 86 10.27 31.81 12.26
C HIS A 86 8.82 32.25 12.02
N ARG A 87 8.36 33.33 12.66
CA ARG A 87 7.02 33.89 12.42
C ARG A 87 6.86 34.49 11.02
N ALA A 88 7.93 35.08 10.47
CA ALA A 88 7.91 35.66 9.14
C ALA A 88 7.99 34.63 8.02
N VAL A 89 8.69 33.51 8.26
CA VAL A 89 8.74 32.37 7.33
C VAL A 89 7.45 31.55 7.38
N GLY A 90 6.91 31.28 8.57
CA GLY A 90 5.63 30.55 8.72
C GLY A 90 5.59 29.25 7.91
N GLU A 91 4.52 29.09 7.12
CA GLU A 91 4.32 27.95 6.22
C GLU A 91 4.73 28.25 4.76
N ALA A 92 5.41 29.38 4.51
CA ALA A 92 5.82 29.80 3.16
C ALA A 92 6.64 28.71 2.45
N THR A 93 6.27 28.39 1.21
CA THR A 93 7.00 27.41 0.39
C THR A 93 7.72 28.05 -0.80
N ALA A 94 7.29 29.25 -1.19
CA ALA A 94 7.92 30.11 -2.17
C ALA A 94 8.15 31.52 -1.62
N ASP A 95 9.04 32.29 -2.24
CA ASP A 95 9.40 33.66 -1.84
C ASP A 95 8.20 34.61 -1.91
N ALA A 96 7.25 34.34 -2.81
CA ALA A 96 6.00 35.10 -2.93
C ALA A 96 5.06 34.94 -1.71
N ASP A 97 5.21 33.86 -0.94
CA ASP A 97 4.37 33.58 0.24
C ASP A 97 4.89 34.26 1.51
N LEU A 98 6.07 34.90 1.44
CA LEU A 98 6.73 35.49 2.61
C LEU A 98 6.01 36.75 3.09
N HIS A 99 5.99 36.93 4.41
CA HIS A 99 5.49 38.15 5.02
C HIS A 99 6.30 39.37 4.53
N HIS A 100 5.64 40.51 4.25
CA HIS A 100 6.29 41.73 3.72
C HIS A 100 7.55 42.18 4.50
N GLY A 101 7.53 42.10 5.84
CA GLY A 101 8.71 42.33 6.70
C GLY A 101 9.74 41.18 6.79
N ALA A 102 9.74 40.19 5.90
CA ALA A 102 10.73 39.11 5.86
C ALA A 102 12.15 39.58 5.51
N PRO A 103 12.36 40.50 4.53
CA PRO A 103 13.69 40.99 4.20
C PRO A 103 14.40 41.69 5.37
N ASP A 104 13.66 42.46 6.17
CA ASP A 104 14.23 43.15 7.34
C ASP A 104 14.66 42.18 8.43
N ARG A 105 13.86 41.12 8.67
CA ARG A 105 14.19 40.06 9.64
C ARG A 105 15.37 39.21 9.17
N MET A 106 15.46 38.94 7.87
CA MET A 106 16.61 38.27 7.26
C MET A 106 17.90 39.08 7.46
N ARG A 107 17.85 40.40 7.25
CA ARG A 107 18.99 41.30 7.47
C ARG A 107 19.38 41.35 8.95
N ALA A 108 18.40 41.49 9.85
CA ALA A 108 18.64 41.52 11.29
C ALA A 108 19.24 40.20 11.81
N MET A 109 18.77 39.05 11.32
CA MET A 109 19.35 37.75 11.64
C MET A 109 20.78 37.63 11.13
N GLY A 110 21.06 38.08 9.90
CA GLY A 110 22.41 38.06 9.33
C GLY A 110 23.44 38.83 10.16
N GLN A 111 23.05 39.98 10.72
CA GLN A 111 23.92 40.77 11.61
C GLN A 111 24.30 40.01 12.87
N VAL A 112 23.32 39.39 13.54
CA VAL A 112 23.55 38.61 14.78
C VAL A 112 24.36 37.35 14.49
N LEU A 113 24.12 36.68 13.36
CA LEU A 113 24.90 35.51 12.93
C LEU A 113 26.36 35.86 12.66
N THR A 114 26.64 37.04 12.09
CA THR A 114 28.01 37.50 11.83
C THR A 114 28.76 37.71 13.14
N LYS A 115 28.14 38.40 14.10
CA LYS A 115 28.66 38.57 15.47
C LYS A 115 28.88 37.22 16.17
N ALA A 116 27.91 36.30 16.08
CA ALA A 116 28.03 34.98 16.66
C ALA A 116 29.16 34.16 16.03
N ARG A 117 29.38 34.29 14.72
CA ARG A 117 30.48 33.61 14.01
C ARG A 117 31.84 34.09 14.52
N GLU A 118 32.06 35.39 14.63
CA GLU A 118 33.33 35.94 15.13
C GLU A 118 33.65 35.46 16.55
N GLU A 119 32.61 35.30 17.37
CA GLU A 119 32.73 35.00 18.79
C GLU A 119 32.72 33.51 19.16
N LEU A 120 32.14 32.65 18.32
CA LEU A 120 31.80 31.26 18.67
C LEU A 120 32.16 30.23 17.59
N TYR A 121 32.67 30.64 16.43
CA TYR A 121 32.90 29.71 15.32
C TYR A 121 33.96 28.66 15.64
N ASP A 122 33.54 27.40 15.60
CA ASP A 122 34.40 26.23 15.62
C ASP A 122 33.81 25.24 14.62
N CYS A 123 34.51 25.01 13.51
CA CYS A 123 34.03 24.17 12.43
C CYS A 123 33.71 22.74 12.90
N LYS A 124 34.51 22.17 13.82
CA LYS A 124 34.31 20.79 14.30
C LYS A 124 33.06 20.70 15.16
N VAL A 125 32.89 21.62 16.10
CA VAL A 125 31.73 21.65 17.00
C VAL A 125 30.44 21.94 16.23
N ILE A 126 30.47 22.93 15.33
CA ILE A 126 29.31 23.28 14.48
C ILE A 126 28.92 22.09 13.59
N SER A 127 29.88 21.44 12.93
CA SER A 127 29.62 20.30 12.05
C SER A 127 29.03 19.11 12.82
N GLN A 128 29.54 18.81 14.01
CA GLN A 128 28.98 17.76 14.87
C GLN A 128 27.53 18.06 15.28
N ARG A 129 27.23 19.33 15.57
CA ARG A 129 25.90 19.75 16.01
C ARG A 129 24.89 19.74 14.87
N LEU A 130 25.26 20.25 13.71
CA LEU A 130 24.44 20.15 12.49
C LEU A 130 24.15 18.69 12.13
N ARG A 131 25.14 17.80 12.27
CA ARG A 131 24.93 16.35 12.04
C ARG A 131 23.92 15.75 13.01
N ALA A 132 23.97 16.11 14.29
CA ALA A 132 23.01 15.62 15.28
C ALA A 132 21.59 16.15 15.03
N MET A 133 21.46 17.43 14.66
CA MET A 133 20.17 18.02 14.25
C MET A 133 19.60 17.29 13.03
N LEU A 134 20.44 16.99 12.02
CA LEU A 134 20.04 16.24 10.83
C LEU A 134 19.56 14.83 11.19
N GLN A 135 20.29 14.11 12.04
CA GLN A 135 19.91 12.77 12.50
C GLN A 135 18.59 12.80 13.28
N SER A 136 18.40 13.76 14.18
CA SER A 136 17.14 13.92 14.93
C SER A 136 15.96 14.23 14.01
N ALA A 137 16.15 15.12 13.03
CA ALA A 137 15.10 15.43 12.05
C ALA A 137 14.76 14.22 11.17
N ASP A 138 15.77 13.46 10.72
CA ASP A 138 15.55 12.22 9.95
C ASP A 138 14.81 11.17 10.79
N GLU A 139 15.14 10.99 12.08
CA GLU A 139 14.41 10.10 12.99
C GLU A 139 12.95 10.52 13.18
N GLN A 140 12.67 11.82 13.34
CA GLN A 140 11.31 12.34 13.43
C GLN A 140 10.51 12.09 12.15
N VAL A 141 11.11 12.37 10.98
CA VAL A 141 10.48 12.10 9.67
C VAL A 141 10.20 10.61 9.50
N ARG A 142 11.14 9.73 9.88
CA ARG A 142 10.93 8.27 9.86
C ARG A 142 9.80 7.84 10.78
N SER A 143 9.68 8.42 11.97
CA SER A 143 8.60 8.13 12.93
C SER A 143 7.23 8.55 12.37
N LEU A 144 7.11 9.79 11.88
CA LEU A 144 5.89 10.31 11.26
C LEU A 144 5.49 9.49 10.02
N LYS A 145 6.47 9.10 9.19
CA LYS A 145 6.23 8.24 8.02
C LYS A 145 5.67 6.87 8.43
N LYS A 146 6.16 6.28 9.53
CA LYS A 146 5.61 5.02 10.07
C LYS A 146 4.16 5.19 10.54
N GLN A 147 3.87 6.26 11.29
CA GLN A 147 2.51 6.56 11.75
C GLN A 147 1.55 6.81 10.58
N SER A 148 1.95 7.62 9.61
CA SER A 148 1.17 7.87 8.39
C SER A 148 0.90 6.58 7.63
N THR A 149 1.92 5.74 7.42
CA THR A 149 1.76 4.45 6.73
C THR A 149 0.78 3.54 7.48
N PHE A 150 0.86 3.47 8.80
CA PHE A 150 -0.06 2.69 9.62
C PHE A 150 -1.51 3.16 9.49
N LEU A 151 -1.74 4.48 9.59
CA LEU A 151 -3.08 5.06 9.44
C LEU A 151 -3.66 4.84 8.04
N SER A 152 -2.85 5.01 6.98
CA SER A 152 -3.28 4.72 5.61
C SER A 152 -3.64 3.25 5.42
N GLN A 153 -2.88 2.32 6.02
CA GLN A 153 -3.20 0.88 5.98
C GLN A 153 -4.47 0.55 6.76
N LEU A 154 -4.71 1.22 7.89
CA LEU A 154 -5.92 1.05 8.68
C LEU A 154 -7.14 1.53 7.88
N ALA A 155 -7.07 2.75 7.33
CA ALA A 155 -8.14 3.32 6.50
C ALA A 155 -8.43 2.47 5.25
N ALA A 156 -7.40 1.86 4.64
CA ALA A 156 -7.57 0.97 3.49
C ALA A 156 -8.32 -0.34 3.84
N LYS A 157 -8.29 -0.76 5.11
CA LYS A 157 -8.95 -1.98 5.59
C LYS A 157 -10.30 -1.71 6.25
N THR A 158 -10.59 -0.48 6.64
CA THR A 158 -11.90 -0.12 7.19
C THR A 158 -12.96 -0.13 6.11
N ILE A 159 -14.10 -0.75 6.41
CA ILE A 159 -15.26 -0.76 5.52
C ILE A 159 -16.01 0.58 5.68
N PRO A 160 -16.23 1.36 4.60
CA PRO A 160 -17.03 2.57 4.66
C PRO A 160 -18.45 2.32 5.19
N ASN A 161 -19.01 3.29 5.90
CA ASN A 161 -20.36 3.19 6.50
C ASN A 161 -21.44 2.80 5.48
N SER A 162 -21.32 3.29 4.24
CA SER A 162 -22.25 2.99 3.15
C SER A 162 -22.22 1.51 2.72
N ILE A 163 -21.01 0.92 2.63
CA ILE A 163 -20.83 -0.52 2.35
C ILE A 163 -21.24 -1.37 3.56
N HIS A 164 -20.98 -0.90 4.77
CA HIS A 164 -21.44 -1.57 5.99
C HIS A 164 -22.98 -1.60 6.06
N CYS A 165 -23.65 -0.49 5.77
CA CYS A 165 -25.11 -0.41 5.63
C CYS A 165 -25.64 -1.42 4.61
N LEU A 166 -25.02 -1.49 3.43
CA LEU A 166 -25.39 -2.42 2.37
C LEU A 166 -25.33 -3.86 2.88
N SER A 167 -24.21 -4.23 3.51
CA SER A 167 -23.97 -5.58 4.02
C SER A 167 -24.96 -5.97 5.12
N MET A 168 -25.26 -5.04 6.04
CA MET A 168 -26.24 -5.26 7.10
C MET A 168 -27.65 -5.47 6.57
N ARG A 169 -28.12 -4.63 5.64
CA ARG A 169 -29.46 -4.74 5.05
C ARG A 169 -29.64 -6.06 4.29
N LEU A 170 -28.67 -6.41 3.44
CA LEU A 170 -28.68 -7.67 2.69
C LEU A 170 -28.67 -8.89 3.62
N THR A 171 -27.92 -8.82 4.72
CA THR A 171 -27.86 -9.90 5.71
C THR A 171 -29.20 -10.12 6.40
N ILE A 172 -29.88 -9.04 6.81
CA ILE A 172 -31.21 -9.13 7.41
C ILE A 172 -32.17 -9.80 6.44
N ASP A 173 -32.23 -9.34 5.19
CA ASP A 173 -33.15 -9.88 4.20
C ASP A 173 -32.85 -11.34 3.84
N TYR A 174 -31.57 -11.74 3.82
CA TYR A 174 -31.18 -13.14 3.65
C TYR A 174 -31.80 -14.05 4.71
N TYR A 175 -31.69 -13.65 5.98
CA TYR A 175 -32.17 -14.47 7.09
C TYR A 175 -33.68 -14.43 7.26
N LEU A 176 -34.36 -13.43 6.70
CA LEU A 176 -35.82 -13.37 6.57
C LEU A 176 -36.35 -14.19 5.38
N LEU A 177 -35.53 -14.45 4.36
CA LEU A 177 -35.93 -15.21 3.17
C LEU A 177 -36.19 -16.69 3.52
N PRO A 178 -37.27 -17.33 3.03
CA PRO A 178 -37.50 -18.77 3.20
C PRO A 178 -36.34 -19.62 2.66
N VAL A 179 -36.03 -20.75 3.30
CA VAL A 179 -34.86 -21.59 2.98
C VAL A 179 -34.89 -22.09 1.53
N GLU A 180 -36.06 -22.35 0.99
CA GLU A 180 -36.29 -22.82 -0.38
C GLU A 180 -35.83 -21.78 -1.40
N LYS A 181 -35.97 -20.49 -1.07
CA LYS A 181 -35.57 -19.36 -1.91
C LYS A 181 -34.08 -18.99 -1.74
N ARG A 182 -33.37 -19.61 -0.79
CA ARG A 182 -31.92 -19.41 -0.60
C ARG A 182 -31.06 -20.32 -1.49
N LYS A 183 -31.68 -21.13 -2.35
CA LYS A 183 -30.98 -22.07 -3.23
C LYS A 183 -30.58 -21.38 -4.53
N PHE A 184 -29.29 -21.48 -4.87
CA PHE A 184 -28.80 -21.05 -6.18
C PHE A 184 -29.17 -22.08 -7.24
N PRO A 185 -29.52 -21.64 -8.46
CA PRO A 185 -29.73 -22.55 -9.58
C PRO A 185 -28.41 -23.20 -10.01
N ARG A 186 -28.51 -24.32 -10.74
CA ARG A 186 -27.41 -24.96 -11.47
C ARG A 186 -26.21 -25.39 -10.60
N SER A 187 -26.49 -25.90 -9.41
CA SER A 187 -25.46 -26.40 -8.49
C SER A 187 -24.63 -27.58 -9.06
N GLU A 188 -25.13 -28.26 -10.08
CA GLU A 188 -24.45 -29.33 -10.82
C GLU A 188 -23.19 -28.84 -11.57
N ASN A 189 -23.16 -27.57 -11.97
CA ASN A 189 -22.04 -26.99 -12.73
C ASN A 189 -20.82 -26.66 -11.86
N LEU A 190 -20.96 -26.75 -10.53
CA LEU A 190 -19.94 -26.29 -9.60
C LEU A 190 -18.67 -27.14 -9.61
N GLU A 191 -18.73 -28.34 -10.17
CA GLU A 191 -17.61 -29.28 -10.23
C GLU A 191 -17.42 -29.82 -11.65
N ASN A 192 -18.05 -29.18 -12.64
CA ASN A 192 -17.98 -29.59 -14.04
C ASN A 192 -16.66 -29.11 -14.66
N PRO A 193 -15.72 -30.01 -14.99
CA PRO A 193 -14.39 -29.62 -15.48
C PRO A 193 -14.40 -28.92 -16.84
N GLU A 194 -15.51 -28.99 -17.59
CA GLU A 194 -15.67 -28.32 -18.90
C GLU A 194 -15.97 -26.82 -18.78
N LEU A 195 -16.10 -26.30 -17.55
CA LEU A 195 -16.43 -24.91 -17.27
C LEU A 195 -15.23 -24.12 -16.74
N TYR A 196 -15.28 -22.79 -16.90
CA TYR A 196 -14.25 -21.88 -16.43
C TYR A 196 -14.49 -21.52 -14.97
N HIS A 197 -13.69 -22.08 -14.08
CA HIS A 197 -13.81 -21.88 -12.64
C HIS A 197 -12.94 -20.74 -12.11
N TYR A 198 -13.58 -19.81 -11.41
CA TYR A 198 -12.94 -18.66 -10.79
C TYR A 198 -13.03 -18.77 -9.26
N ALA A 199 -11.93 -18.57 -8.54
CA ALA A 199 -11.94 -18.40 -7.09
C ALA A 199 -11.86 -16.91 -6.75
N LEU A 200 -12.83 -16.42 -5.97
CA LEU A 200 -12.91 -15.02 -5.54
C LEU A 200 -13.17 -14.94 -4.04
N PHE A 201 -12.21 -14.44 -3.28
CA PHE A 201 -12.29 -14.39 -1.82
C PHE A 201 -12.47 -12.95 -1.37
N SER A 202 -13.58 -12.64 -0.69
CA SER A 202 -13.91 -11.26 -0.33
C SER A 202 -14.83 -11.18 0.88
N ASP A 203 -14.64 -10.17 1.71
CA ASP A 203 -15.56 -9.71 2.76
C ASP A 203 -16.35 -8.46 2.32
N ASN A 204 -16.18 -8.01 1.08
CA ASN A 204 -16.81 -6.81 0.54
C ASN A 204 -17.74 -7.17 -0.63
N VAL A 205 -19.05 -7.13 -0.37
CA VAL A 205 -20.09 -7.46 -1.35
C VAL A 205 -19.96 -6.62 -2.63
N LEU A 206 -19.68 -5.32 -2.49
CA LEU A 206 -19.61 -4.42 -3.64
C LEU A 206 -18.38 -4.72 -4.50
N ALA A 207 -17.23 -4.94 -3.87
CA ALA A 207 -15.99 -5.33 -4.55
C ALA A 207 -16.16 -6.67 -5.30
N ALA A 208 -16.68 -7.69 -4.62
CA ALA A 208 -16.97 -8.99 -5.25
C ALA A 208 -17.97 -8.86 -6.43
N SER A 209 -18.99 -8.01 -6.28
CA SER A 209 -19.96 -7.77 -7.35
C SER A 209 -19.32 -7.15 -8.59
N VAL A 210 -18.37 -6.22 -8.44
CA VAL A 210 -17.68 -5.59 -9.56
C VAL A 210 -16.78 -6.59 -10.28
N VAL A 211 -16.08 -7.46 -9.56
CA VAL A 211 -15.27 -8.52 -10.19
C VAL A 211 -16.15 -9.46 -11.01
N VAL A 212 -17.25 -9.96 -10.44
CA VAL A 212 -18.16 -10.86 -11.15
C VAL A 212 -18.81 -10.17 -12.36
N ASN A 213 -19.35 -8.96 -12.17
CA ASN A 213 -20.01 -8.21 -13.24
C ASN A 213 -19.03 -7.87 -14.37
N SER A 214 -17.83 -7.36 -14.03
CA SER A 214 -16.82 -7.02 -15.03
C SER A 214 -16.32 -8.25 -15.79
N THR A 215 -16.19 -9.40 -15.12
CA THR A 215 -15.83 -10.66 -15.79
C THR A 215 -16.92 -11.10 -16.76
N ILE A 216 -18.18 -11.12 -16.32
CA ILE A 216 -19.31 -11.59 -17.14
C ILE A 216 -19.62 -10.64 -18.30
N MET A 217 -19.56 -9.33 -18.09
CA MET A 217 -19.81 -8.34 -19.14
C MET A 217 -18.79 -8.37 -20.27
N ASN A 218 -17.58 -8.87 -20.01
CA ASN A 218 -16.51 -8.97 -21.00
C ASN A 218 -16.27 -10.42 -21.48
N ALA A 219 -17.06 -11.39 -20.99
CA ALA A 219 -16.94 -12.79 -21.37
C ALA A 219 -17.57 -13.05 -22.75
N LYS A 220 -16.94 -13.93 -23.54
CA LYS A 220 -17.50 -14.36 -24.83
C LYS A 220 -18.69 -15.31 -24.66
N GLU A 221 -18.62 -16.22 -23.68
CA GLU A 221 -19.63 -17.24 -23.39
C GLU A 221 -20.02 -17.21 -21.90
N PRO A 222 -20.78 -16.19 -21.44
CA PRO A 222 -21.06 -15.96 -20.01
C PRO A 222 -21.57 -17.17 -19.22
N GLU A 223 -22.33 -18.07 -19.86
CA GLU A 223 -22.88 -19.29 -19.26
C GLU A 223 -21.82 -20.31 -18.83
N LYS A 224 -20.61 -20.24 -19.40
CA LYS A 224 -19.53 -21.17 -19.09
C LYS A 224 -18.71 -20.79 -17.87
N HIS A 225 -18.98 -19.63 -17.27
CA HIS A 225 -18.22 -19.11 -16.14
C HIS A 225 -18.85 -19.57 -14.82
N VAL A 226 -18.01 -20.01 -13.89
CA VAL A 226 -18.41 -20.47 -12.55
C VAL A 226 -17.58 -19.76 -11.51
N PHE A 227 -18.21 -18.94 -10.66
CA PHE A 227 -17.49 -18.27 -9.58
C PHE A 227 -17.72 -18.99 -8.25
N HIS A 228 -16.61 -19.29 -7.59
CA HIS A 228 -16.57 -19.81 -6.24
C HIS A 228 -16.21 -18.68 -5.29
N LEU A 229 -17.24 -18.12 -4.66
CA LEU A 229 -17.10 -17.01 -3.74
C LEU A 229 -16.91 -17.54 -2.32
N VAL A 230 -15.81 -17.11 -1.69
CA VAL A 230 -15.52 -17.42 -0.30
C VAL A 230 -15.51 -16.14 0.49
N THR A 231 -16.34 -16.10 1.52
CA THR A 231 -16.52 -14.92 2.37
C THR A 231 -16.58 -15.34 3.82
N ASP A 232 -16.27 -14.45 4.76
CA ASP A 232 -16.34 -14.78 6.18
C ASP A 232 -17.79 -15.00 6.67
N LYS A 233 -17.91 -15.48 7.91
CA LYS A 233 -19.21 -15.76 8.52
C LYS A 233 -20.10 -14.52 8.65
N LEU A 234 -19.51 -13.33 8.83
CA LEU A 234 -20.26 -12.09 9.05
C LEU A 234 -20.90 -11.60 7.74
N ASN A 235 -20.20 -11.75 6.64
CA ASN A 235 -20.62 -11.30 5.31
C ASN A 235 -21.36 -12.40 4.52
N PHE A 236 -21.43 -13.62 5.04
CA PHE A 236 -22.11 -14.75 4.39
C PHE A 236 -23.54 -14.41 3.96
N GLY A 237 -24.37 -13.88 4.85
CA GLY A 237 -25.76 -13.53 4.53
C GLY A 237 -25.85 -12.46 3.44
N ALA A 238 -25.06 -11.39 3.59
CA ALA A 238 -25.00 -10.29 2.63
C ALA A 238 -24.61 -10.76 1.22
N MET A 239 -23.53 -11.55 1.14
CA MET A 239 -22.99 -12.05 -0.11
C MET A 239 -24.02 -12.95 -0.82
N ASN A 240 -24.63 -13.91 -0.10
CA ASN A 240 -25.65 -14.77 -0.71
C ASN A 240 -26.86 -13.95 -1.19
N MET A 241 -27.38 -13.04 -0.37
CA MET A 241 -28.54 -12.23 -0.77
C MET A 241 -28.27 -11.39 -2.02
N TRP A 242 -27.10 -10.75 -2.09
CA TRP A 242 -26.74 -9.91 -3.24
C TRP A 242 -26.84 -10.68 -4.54
N PHE A 243 -26.24 -11.87 -4.60
CA PHE A 243 -26.19 -12.67 -5.81
C PHE A 243 -27.45 -13.51 -6.07
N LEU A 244 -28.30 -13.73 -5.07
CA LEU A 244 -29.67 -14.21 -5.30
C LEU A 244 -30.52 -13.14 -5.98
N LEU A 245 -30.36 -11.87 -5.59
CA LEU A 245 -31.05 -10.72 -6.21
C LEU A 245 -30.48 -10.32 -7.55
N ASN A 246 -29.17 -10.51 -7.73
CA ASN A 246 -28.41 -10.13 -8.91
C ASN A 246 -27.70 -11.36 -9.49
N PRO A 247 -28.44 -12.36 -10.01
CA PRO A 247 -27.82 -13.51 -10.63
C PRO A 247 -26.97 -13.01 -11.82
N PRO A 248 -25.67 -13.37 -11.88
CA PRO A 248 -24.78 -12.97 -12.95
C PRO A 248 -25.13 -13.72 -14.25
N GLY A 249 -26.22 -13.36 -14.92
CA GLY A 249 -26.67 -14.03 -16.14
C GLY A 249 -26.77 -15.55 -16.00
N SER A 250 -26.43 -16.28 -17.05
CA SER A 250 -26.40 -17.76 -17.12
C SER A 250 -25.23 -18.42 -16.35
N SER A 251 -24.41 -17.65 -15.61
CA SER A 251 -23.24 -18.16 -14.89
C SER A 251 -23.60 -18.76 -13.53
N ASN A 252 -22.80 -19.73 -13.07
CA ASN A 252 -23.11 -20.53 -11.88
C ASN A 252 -22.29 -20.06 -10.67
N LEU A 253 -22.91 -19.97 -9.49
CA LEU A 253 -22.25 -19.47 -8.28
C LEU A 253 -22.24 -20.51 -7.16
N LYS A 254 -21.08 -20.74 -6.54
CA LYS A 254 -20.95 -21.50 -5.27
C LYS A 254 -20.44 -20.58 -4.18
N TYR A 255 -21.10 -20.64 -3.03
CA TYR A 255 -20.63 -19.98 -1.81
C TYR A 255 -20.15 -21.01 -0.81
N ARG A 256 -19.00 -20.75 -0.19
CA ARG A 256 -18.54 -21.50 1.00
C ARG A 256 -18.25 -20.56 2.14
N ASN A 257 -18.70 -20.93 3.34
CA ASN A 257 -18.40 -20.26 4.60
C ASN A 257 -17.18 -20.95 5.25
N PRO A 258 -15.99 -20.32 5.28
CA PRO A 258 -14.86 -20.77 6.06
C PRO A 258 -15.05 -20.36 7.53
N LYS A 259 -14.87 -21.30 8.47
CA LYS A 259 -15.02 -21.09 9.91
C LYS A 259 -13.94 -20.18 10.56
N TYR A 260 -13.05 -19.53 9.81
CA TYR A 260 -11.88 -18.82 10.35
C TYR A 260 -11.82 -17.34 9.90
N LEU A 261 -12.03 -16.42 10.85
CA LEU A 261 -11.91 -14.96 10.68
C LEU A 261 -10.42 -14.53 10.60
N SER A 262 -10.15 -13.43 9.87
CA SER A 262 -8.82 -12.84 9.56
C SER A 262 -7.93 -13.57 8.54
N MET A 263 -8.32 -14.76 8.04
CA MET A 263 -7.48 -15.59 7.15
C MET A 263 -7.94 -15.67 5.69
N LEU A 264 -8.90 -14.87 5.21
CA LEU A 264 -9.41 -14.98 3.82
C LEU A 264 -8.28 -14.97 2.78
N ASN A 265 -7.30 -14.07 2.93
CA ASN A 265 -6.14 -14.05 2.05
C ASN A 265 -5.23 -15.27 2.16
N HIS A 266 -5.19 -15.95 3.30
CA HIS A 266 -4.42 -17.18 3.48
C HIS A 266 -5.16 -18.40 2.92
N LEU A 267 -6.49 -18.37 2.76
CA LEU A 267 -7.25 -19.46 2.14
C LEU A 267 -6.82 -19.73 0.70
N ARG A 268 -6.20 -18.76 0.02
CA ARG A 268 -5.70 -18.95 -1.36
C ARG A 268 -4.64 -20.05 -1.44
N PHE A 269 -3.98 -20.37 -0.34
CA PHE A 269 -3.03 -21.48 -0.26
C PHE A 269 -3.68 -22.85 -0.06
N TYR A 270 -5.01 -22.90 0.04
CA TYR A 270 -5.79 -24.13 0.24
C TYR A 270 -6.75 -24.38 -0.93
N LEU A 271 -6.46 -23.82 -2.12
CA LEU A 271 -7.34 -23.97 -3.29
C LEU A 271 -7.60 -25.46 -3.64
N PRO A 272 -6.62 -26.37 -3.62
CA PRO A 272 -6.91 -27.79 -3.86
C PRO A 272 -7.77 -28.45 -2.79
N GLU A 273 -7.65 -28.05 -1.53
CA GLU A 273 -8.45 -28.60 -0.42
C GLU A 273 -9.88 -28.07 -0.47
N ILE A 274 -10.06 -26.81 -0.90
CA ILE A 274 -11.37 -26.21 -1.10
C ILE A 274 -12.03 -26.80 -2.36
N TYR A 275 -11.28 -27.01 -3.44
CA TYR A 275 -11.78 -27.48 -4.74
C TYR A 275 -11.08 -28.76 -5.22
N PRO A 276 -11.23 -29.89 -4.51
CA PRO A 276 -10.44 -31.10 -4.75
C PRO A 276 -10.66 -31.77 -6.11
N LYS A 277 -11.84 -31.54 -6.71
CA LYS A 277 -12.26 -32.10 -7.99
C LYS A 277 -11.88 -31.27 -9.21
N LEU A 278 -11.37 -30.05 -9.00
CA LEU A 278 -10.95 -29.18 -10.09
C LEU A 278 -9.47 -29.39 -10.41
N ASP A 279 -9.14 -29.26 -11.68
CA ASP A 279 -7.79 -29.45 -12.20
C ASP A 279 -7.06 -28.13 -12.42
N LYS A 280 -7.80 -27.09 -12.81
CA LYS A 280 -7.29 -25.74 -13.04
C LYS A 280 -8.30 -24.73 -12.51
N ILE A 281 -7.83 -23.62 -11.95
CA ILE A 281 -8.69 -22.55 -11.44
C ILE A 281 -8.03 -21.20 -11.61
N LEU A 282 -8.81 -20.17 -11.97
CA LEU A 282 -8.34 -18.80 -12.01
C LEU A 282 -8.68 -18.09 -10.70
N PHE A 283 -7.67 -17.65 -9.95
CA PHE A 283 -7.86 -16.86 -8.75
C PHE A 283 -7.96 -15.38 -9.11
N LEU A 284 -8.96 -14.68 -8.56
CA LEU A 284 -9.19 -13.25 -8.69
C LEU A 284 -9.25 -12.60 -7.29
N ASP A 285 -8.46 -11.55 -7.05
CA ASP A 285 -8.67 -10.70 -5.87
C ASP A 285 -9.92 -9.82 -6.07
N ASP A 286 -10.48 -9.26 -5.00
CA ASP A 286 -11.72 -8.46 -5.04
C ASP A 286 -11.52 -6.99 -5.44
N ASP A 287 -10.27 -6.55 -5.53
CA ASP A 287 -9.85 -5.20 -5.90
C ASP A 287 -9.41 -5.10 -7.37
N ILE A 288 -9.99 -5.91 -8.25
CA ILE A 288 -9.72 -5.88 -9.69
C ILE A 288 -10.93 -5.44 -10.52
N VAL A 289 -10.66 -5.13 -11.78
CA VAL A 289 -11.65 -5.01 -12.85
C VAL A 289 -11.19 -5.83 -14.04
N VAL A 290 -12.07 -6.70 -14.53
CA VAL A 290 -11.83 -7.45 -15.77
C VAL A 290 -12.34 -6.62 -16.95
N GLN A 291 -11.51 -6.47 -17.99
CA GLN A 291 -11.77 -5.65 -19.17
C GLN A 291 -11.82 -6.46 -20.47
N LYS A 292 -11.34 -7.71 -20.44
CA LYS A 292 -11.31 -8.61 -21.59
C LYS A 292 -11.65 -10.03 -21.17
N ASP A 293 -12.07 -10.84 -22.13
CA ASP A 293 -12.34 -12.27 -21.94
C ASP A 293 -11.11 -13.01 -21.40
N LEU A 294 -11.28 -13.77 -20.32
CA LEU A 294 -10.20 -14.44 -19.60
C LEU A 294 -10.01 -15.92 -19.99
N THR A 295 -10.87 -16.45 -20.86
CA THR A 295 -10.90 -17.89 -21.18
C THR A 295 -9.59 -18.41 -21.75
N GLY A 296 -8.86 -17.58 -22.51
CA GLY A 296 -7.55 -17.93 -23.07
C GLY A 296 -6.49 -18.29 -22.04
N LEU A 297 -6.67 -17.97 -20.75
CA LEU A 297 -5.76 -18.41 -19.67
C LEU A 297 -5.82 -19.92 -19.41
N TRP A 298 -6.93 -20.58 -19.73
CA TRP A 298 -7.03 -22.04 -19.62
C TRP A 298 -6.20 -22.77 -20.67
N ASP A 299 -5.98 -22.14 -21.82
CA ASP A 299 -5.20 -22.69 -22.93
C ASP A 299 -3.69 -22.46 -22.78
N VAL A 300 -3.27 -21.65 -21.82
CA VAL A 300 -1.84 -21.42 -21.54
C VAL A 300 -1.19 -22.70 -21.03
N ASP A 301 -0.13 -23.13 -21.72
CA ASP A 301 0.75 -24.19 -21.24
C ASP A 301 1.69 -23.66 -20.16
N LEU A 302 1.43 -24.07 -18.91
CA LEU A 302 2.26 -23.70 -17.77
C LEU A 302 3.61 -24.43 -17.74
N ASN A 303 3.91 -25.30 -18.70
CA ASN A 303 5.18 -26.03 -18.82
C ASN A 303 5.51 -26.82 -17.54
N GLY A 304 4.50 -27.47 -16.95
CA GLY A 304 4.61 -28.23 -15.70
C GLY A 304 4.77 -27.38 -14.43
N MET A 305 4.72 -26.04 -14.54
CA MET A 305 4.68 -25.12 -13.39
C MET A 305 3.31 -25.16 -12.70
N VAL A 306 3.26 -24.70 -11.44
CA VAL A 306 2.04 -24.74 -10.64
C VAL A 306 1.11 -23.57 -10.95
N ASN A 307 1.67 -22.40 -11.24
CA ASN A 307 0.85 -21.22 -11.50
C ASN A 307 1.38 -20.39 -12.68
N GLY A 308 0.47 -19.67 -13.33
CA GLY A 308 0.78 -18.60 -14.27
C GLY A 308 0.48 -17.25 -13.64
N ALA A 309 1.43 -16.32 -13.71
CA ALA A 309 1.27 -14.96 -13.21
C ALA A 309 2.08 -13.95 -14.03
N VAL A 310 1.62 -12.70 -14.07
CA VAL A 310 2.40 -11.60 -14.68
C VAL A 310 3.51 -11.19 -13.73
N PHE A 311 4.73 -11.17 -14.26
CA PHE A 311 5.92 -10.79 -13.52
C PHE A 311 6.02 -9.27 -13.42
N THR A 312 6.35 -8.76 -12.23
CA THR A 312 6.27 -7.33 -11.90
C THR A 312 7.63 -6.64 -11.85
N CYS A 313 8.71 -7.30 -12.28
CA CYS A 313 10.03 -6.67 -12.32
C CYS A 313 10.12 -5.63 -13.44
N GLY A 314 10.41 -4.38 -13.05
CA GLY A 314 10.74 -3.26 -13.93
C GLY A 314 11.89 -2.40 -13.37
N GLU A 315 12.08 -1.18 -13.89
CA GLU A 315 13.18 -0.27 -13.50
C GLU A 315 13.17 0.13 -12.02
N SER A 316 12.02 0.04 -11.36
CA SER A 316 11.90 0.31 -9.93
C SER A 316 10.88 -0.62 -9.27
N PHE A 317 11.41 -1.61 -8.54
CA PHE A 317 10.75 -2.44 -7.50
C PHE A 317 10.05 -3.75 -7.92
N HIS A 318 9.87 -4.62 -6.90
CA HIS A 318 9.30 -5.98 -6.89
C HIS A 318 10.24 -7.19 -7.15
N ARG A 319 11.51 -7.09 -6.74
CA ARG A 319 12.39 -8.27 -6.58
C ARG A 319 12.29 -8.85 -5.16
N PHE A 320 12.78 -10.07 -4.98
CA PHE A 320 12.69 -10.79 -3.70
C PHE A 320 13.36 -10.05 -2.55
N ASP A 321 14.46 -9.32 -2.79
CA ASP A 321 15.18 -8.51 -1.81
C ASP A 321 14.32 -7.43 -1.10
N LYS A 322 13.21 -7.01 -1.72
CA LYS A 322 12.26 -6.07 -1.13
C LYS A 322 11.27 -6.71 -0.17
N TYR A 323 11.07 -8.02 -0.27
CA TYR A 323 10.05 -8.75 0.48
C TYR A 323 10.63 -9.62 1.58
N LEU A 324 11.83 -10.17 1.35
CA LEU A 324 12.45 -11.15 2.23
C LEU A 324 13.69 -10.58 2.90
N ASN A 325 13.97 -11.06 4.12
CA ASN A 325 15.14 -10.67 4.88
C ASN A 325 16.37 -11.50 4.47
N PHE A 326 17.13 -11.04 3.47
CA PHE A 326 18.34 -11.71 2.98
C PHE A 326 19.52 -11.70 3.96
N SER A 327 19.45 -10.93 5.05
CA SER A 327 20.41 -11.07 6.15
C SER A 327 20.20 -12.37 6.94
N ASN A 328 19.03 -13.01 6.81
CA ASN A 328 18.75 -14.30 7.41
C ASN A 328 19.32 -15.44 6.54
N PRO A 329 20.16 -16.35 7.10
CA PRO A 329 20.76 -17.45 6.34
C PRO A 329 19.76 -18.40 5.69
N HIS A 330 18.57 -18.60 6.29
CA HIS A 330 17.53 -19.45 5.70
C HIS A 330 16.96 -18.85 4.41
N ILE A 331 16.86 -17.53 4.31
CA ILE A 331 16.43 -16.87 3.08
C ILE A 331 17.57 -16.89 2.05
N ALA A 332 18.76 -16.43 2.43
CA ALA A 332 19.90 -16.30 1.52
C ALA A 332 20.34 -17.62 0.86
N ARG A 333 20.14 -18.75 1.53
CA ARG A 333 20.47 -20.08 0.98
C ARG A 333 19.42 -20.64 0.03
N ASN A 334 18.14 -20.22 0.15
CA ASN A 334 17.03 -20.82 -0.59
C ASN A 334 16.54 -19.97 -1.76
N PHE A 335 16.78 -18.65 -1.73
CA PHE A 335 16.25 -17.71 -2.71
C PHE A 335 17.34 -16.83 -3.30
N ASP A 336 17.11 -16.36 -4.53
CA ASP A 336 17.94 -15.35 -5.17
C ASP A 336 17.36 -13.96 -4.87
N PRO A 337 18.12 -13.00 -4.31
CA PRO A 337 17.65 -11.64 -4.08
C PRO A 337 17.21 -10.93 -5.36
N ASN A 338 17.78 -11.30 -6.50
CA ASN A 338 17.45 -10.74 -7.80
C ASN A 338 16.27 -11.45 -8.48
N ALA A 339 15.71 -12.51 -7.90
CA ALA A 339 14.55 -13.15 -8.49
C ALA A 339 13.40 -12.16 -8.68
N CYS A 340 12.75 -12.26 -9.83
CA CYS A 340 11.60 -11.43 -10.16
C CYS A 340 10.39 -11.88 -9.36
N GLY A 341 9.72 -10.94 -8.70
CA GLY A 341 8.42 -11.17 -8.10
C GLY A 341 7.29 -11.10 -9.14
N TRP A 342 6.16 -11.67 -8.77
CA TRP A 342 4.87 -11.47 -9.39
C TRP A 342 3.88 -11.01 -8.30
N ALA A 343 2.64 -10.72 -8.65
CA ALA A 343 1.63 -10.32 -7.70
C ALA A 343 0.38 -11.20 -7.79
N TYR A 344 -0.26 -11.38 -6.64
CA TYR A 344 -1.63 -11.87 -6.65
C TYR A 344 -2.55 -10.83 -7.28
N GLY A 345 -3.71 -11.27 -7.76
CA GLY A 345 -4.75 -10.40 -8.31
C GLY A 345 -5.50 -11.08 -9.43
N MET A 346 -4.75 -11.65 -10.36
CA MET A 346 -5.23 -12.61 -11.35
C MET A 346 -4.12 -13.62 -11.57
N ASN A 347 -4.36 -14.87 -11.20
CA ASN A 347 -3.39 -15.95 -11.34
C ASN A 347 -4.09 -17.24 -11.71
N ILE A 348 -3.59 -17.95 -12.72
CA ILE A 348 -4.07 -19.27 -13.09
C ILE A 348 -3.28 -20.33 -12.31
N PHE A 349 -3.98 -21.28 -11.71
CA PHE A 349 -3.36 -22.34 -10.91
C PHE A 349 -3.72 -23.71 -11.46
N ASP A 350 -2.70 -24.54 -11.68
CA ASP A 350 -2.84 -25.97 -11.92
C ASP A 350 -2.91 -26.70 -10.58
N LEU A 351 -4.12 -27.13 -10.22
CA LEU A 351 -4.40 -27.81 -8.97
C LEU A 351 -3.88 -29.24 -8.94
N LYS A 352 -3.65 -29.90 -10.10
CA LYS A 352 -2.98 -31.20 -10.15
C LYS A 352 -1.52 -31.05 -9.76
N GLN A 353 -0.82 -30.11 -10.38
CA GLN A 353 0.59 -29.84 -10.09
C GLN A 353 0.77 -29.30 -8.68
N TRP A 354 -0.18 -28.50 -8.18
CA TRP A 354 -0.21 -28.05 -6.80
C TRP A 354 -0.24 -29.23 -5.82
N LYS A 355 -1.16 -30.20 -6.02
CA LYS A 355 -1.26 -31.41 -5.19
C LYS A 355 -0.01 -32.29 -5.30
N ASN A 356 0.48 -32.51 -6.52
CA ASN A 356 1.64 -33.35 -6.79
C ASN A 356 2.93 -32.83 -6.10
N LYS A 357 3.10 -31.51 -6.04
CA LYS A 357 4.27 -30.87 -5.44
C LYS A 357 4.08 -30.46 -3.97
N ASP A 358 2.94 -30.81 -3.36
CA ASP A 358 2.57 -30.44 -1.99
C ASP A 358 2.80 -28.95 -1.66
N ILE A 359 2.28 -28.08 -2.51
CA ILE A 359 2.52 -26.63 -2.38
C ILE A 359 1.88 -26.08 -1.10
N THR A 360 0.75 -26.64 -0.65
CA THR A 360 0.14 -26.30 0.64
C THR A 360 1.09 -26.65 1.80
N GLY A 361 1.75 -27.82 1.76
CA GLY A 361 2.76 -28.21 2.74
C GLY A 361 3.99 -27.29 2.75
N ILE A 362 4.48 -26.86 1.57
CA ILE A 362 5.57 -25.88 1.46
C ILE A 362 5.17 -24.54 2.10
N TYR A 363 3.95 -24.08 1.84
CA TYR A 363 3.42 -22.87 2.46
C TYR A 363 3.40 -22.98 4.00
N HIS A 364 2.92 -24.09 4.55
CA HIS A 364 2.93 -24.33 5.99
C HIS A 364 4.34 -24.32 6.58
N LYS A 365 5.30 -24.99 5.93
CA LYS A 365 6.69 -24.99 6.36
C LYS A 365 7.23 -23.57 6.53
N TRP A 366 7.02 -22.70 5.54
CA TRP A 366 7.48 -21.32 5.61
C TRP A 366 6.75 -20.49 6.68
N GLN A 367 5.44 -20.70 6.84
CA GLN A 367 4.67 -20.04 7.90
C GLN A 367 5.20 -20.39 9.30
N THR A 368 5.45 -21.66 9.57
CA THR A 368 6.05 -22.12 10.84
C THR A 368 7.46 -21.56 11.04
N MET A 369 8.29 -21.54 9.99
CA MET A 369 9.64 -20.97 10.07
C MET A 369 9.67 -19.46 10.30
N ASN A 370 8.57 -18.74 10.06
CA ASN A 370 8.46 -17.29 10.25
C ASN A 370 7.52 -16.91 11.39
N GLU A 371 7.32 -17.79 12.38
CA GLU A 371 6.52 -17.48 13.57
C GLU A 371 7.03 -16.24 14.32
N ASP A 372 8.35 -16.03 14.34
CA ASP A 372 9.04 -14.87 14.92
C ASP A 372 9.07 -13.63 14.01
N ARG A 373 8.55 -13.74 12.78
CA ARG A 373 8.51 -12.69 11.74
C ARG A 373 9.88 -12.15 11.32
N VAL A 374 10.92 -12.97 11.39
CA VAL A 374 12.28 -12.59 11.03
C VAL A 374 12.58 -12.80 9.54
N LEU A 375 11.92 -13.76 8.87
CA LEU A 375 12.10 -14.06 7.45
C LEU A 375 11.41 -13.03 6.53
N TRP A 376 10.18 -12.63 6.89
CA TRP A 376 9.47 -11.49 6.31
C TRP A 376 8.52 -10.87 7.34
N LYS A 377 8.10 -9.63 7.10
CA LYS A 377 7.33 -8.86 8.10
C LYS A 377 5.84 -9.21 8.14
N LEU A 378 5.11 -8.95 7.06
CA LEU A 378 3.65 -9.00 6.99
C LEU A 378 3.16 -9.29 5.56
N GLY A 379 1.90 -9.73 5.45
CA GLY A 379 1.21 -9.95 4.18
C GLY A 379 1.38 -11.37 3.63
N THR A 380 0.59 -11.69 2.61
CA THR A 380 0.56 -13.01 1.95
C THR A 380 1.39 -13.08 0.67
N LEU A 381 1.81 -11.93 0.13
CA LEU A 381 2.67 -11.91 -1.05
C LEU A 381 4.07 -12.52 -0.78
N PRO A 382 4.81 -12.14 0.29
CA PRO A 382 6.11 -12.76 0.56
C PRO A 382 6.04 -14.30 0.70
N PRO A 383 5.15 -14.90 1.50
CA PRO A 383 5.05 -16.36 1.56
C PRO A 383 4.55 -16.96 0.23
N GLY A 384 3.77 -16.24 -0.57
CA GLY A 384 3.42 -16.63 -1.93
C GLY A 384 4.65 -16.77 -2.83
N LEU A 385 5.46 -15.72 -2.93
CA LEU A 385 6.69 -15.72 -3.73
C LEU A 385 7.64 -16.86 -3.32
N MET A 386 7.76 -17.12 -2.02
CA MET A 386 8.58 -18.22 -1.50
C MET A 386 8.01 -19.59 -1.83
N THR A 387 6.69 -19.77 -1.68
CA THR A 387 5.99 -21.03 -1.90
C THR A 387 6.03 -21.45 -3.37
N PHE A 388 5.92 -20.50 -4.28
CA PHE A 388 5.93 -20.75 -5.73
C PHE A 388 7.28 -20.47 -6.39
N TYR A 389 8.36 -20.34 -5.61
CA TYR A 389 9.67 -20.03 -6.17
C TYR A 389 10.13 -21.09 -7.18
N LYS A 390 10.45 -20.66 -8.42
CA LYS A 390 10.76 -21.52 -9.58
C LYS A 390 9.60 -22.45 -10.02
N LEU A 391 8.37 -22.16 -9.60
CA LEU A 391 7.15 -22.91 -9.92
C LEU A 391 6.08 -22.04 -10.59
N THR A 392 6.46 -20.85 -11.06
CA THR A 392 5.58 -19.89 -11.74
C THR A 392 5.99 -19.72 -13.20
N HIS A 393 5.02 -19.90 -14.10
CA HIS A 393 5.13 -19.56 -15.50
C HIS A 393 4.84 -18.05 -15.72
N PRO A 394 5.70 -17.31 -16.42
CA PRO A 394 5.49 -15.89 -16.69
C PRO A 394 4.38 -15.71 -17.74
N LEU A 395 3.34 -14.96 -17.39
CA LEU A 395 2.30 -14.55 -18.34
C LEU A 395 2.66 -13.23 -19.02
N ASP A 396 2.12 -13.04 -20.22
CA ASP A 396 2.23 -11.77 -20.95
C ASP A 396 1.67 -10.60 -20.13
N LYS A 397 2.33 -9.43 -20.21
CA LYS A 397 1.98 -8.25 -19.42
C LYS A 397 0.56 -7.73 -19.72
N SER A 398 0.05 -7.98 -20.92
CA SER A 398 -1.32 -7.61 -21.29
C SER A 398 -2.40 -8.35 -20.49
N TRP A 399 -2.06 -9.39 -19.73
CA TRP A 399 -3.04 -10.07 -18.89
C TRP A 399 -3.38 -9.31 -17.61
N HIS A 400 -2.43 -8.59 -17.02
CA HIS A 400 -2.59 -8.01 -15.67
C HIS A 400 -1.75 -6.75 -15.51
N VAL A 401 -2.41 -5.59 -15.42
CA VAL A 401 -1.78 -4.33 -15.01
C VAL A 401 -2.03 -4.07 -13.53
N LEU A 402 -0.99 -3.59 -12.85
CA LEU A 402 -1.01 -3.34 -11.42
C LEU A 402 -0.69 -1.88 -11.10
N GLY A 403 -1.10 -1.47 -9.91
CA GLY A 403 -0.68 -0.24 -9.25
C GLY A 403 -1.76 0.84 -9.23
N LEU A 404 -2.98 0.57 -9.67
CA LEU A 404 -4.06 1.57 -9.67
C LEU A 404 -4.42 2.03 -8.23
N GLY A 405 -3.97 1.30 -7.20
CA GLY A 405 -4.16 1.67 -5.79
C GLY A 405 -2.95 2.35 -5.13
N TYR A 406 -1.85 2.65 -5.85
CA TYR A 406 -0.73 3.44 -5.31
C TYR A 406 0.12 4.25 -6.31
N ASN A 407 0.08 3.93 -7.61
CA ASN A 407 0.90 4.56 -8.64
C ASN A 407 0.07 5.48 -9.55
N PRO A 408 0.19 6.82 -9.43
CA PRO A 408 -0.58 7.77 -10.25
C PRO A 408 -0.07 7.90 -11.71
N SER A 409 1.08 7.31 -12.02
CA SER A 409 1.80 7.49 -13.29
C SER A 409 1.58 6.34 -14.28
N ILE A 410 0.67 5.40 -14.01
CA ILE A 410 0.36 4.33 -14.98
C ILE A 410 -0.27 4.97 -16.20
N ASP A 411 0.26 4.61 -17.38
CA ASP A 411 -0.25 5.10 -18.65
C ASP A 411 -1.63 4.52 -18.93
N ARG A 412 -2.49 5.36 -19.52
CA ARG A 412 -3.85 4.96 -19.88
C ARG A 412 -3.83 3.82 -20.90
N SER A 413 -2.89 3.84 -21.84
CA SER A 413 -2.76 2.78 -22.85
C SER A 413 -2.45 1.42 -22.23
N GLU A 414 -1.63 1.39 -21.17
CA GLU A 414 -1.31 0.16 -20.43
C GLU A 414 -2.56 -0.40 -19.74
N ILE A 415 -3.38 0.48 -19.16
CA ILE A 415 -4.65 0.08 -18.53
C ILE A 415 -5.64 -0.43 -19.57
N ASP A 416 -5.87 0.31 -20.64
CA ASP A 416 -6.87 -0.04 -21.67
C ASP A 416 -6.47 -1.32 -22.43
N ASN A 417 -5.17 -1.59 -22.56
CA ASN A 417 -4.67 -2.81 -23.20
C ASN A 417 -4.66 -4.05 -22.30
N ALA A 418 -4.72 -3.88 -20.98
CA ALA A 418 -4.69 -5.00 -20.04
C ALA A 418 -6.06 -5.71 -19.91
N ALA A 419 -6.05 -7.03 -19.82
CA ALA A 419 -7.24 -7.84 -19.57
C ALA A 419 -7.78 -7.66 -18.16
N VAL A 420 -6.90 -7.46 -17.17
CA VAL A 420 -7.26 -7.18 -15.78
C VAL A 420 -6.51 -5.95 -15.27
N ALA A 421 -7.27 -5.01 -14.70
CA ALA A 421 -6.74 -3.83 -14.02
C ALA A 421 -6.86 -3.99 -12.49
N HIS A 422 -5.76 -3.82 -11.77
CA HIS A 422 -5.68 -4.12 -10.34
C HIS A 422 -5.43 -2.88 -9.49
N TYR A 423 -6.34 -2.62 -8.54
CA TYR A 423 -6.24 -1.59 -7.51
C TYR A 423 -5.46 -2.06 -6.27
N ASN A 424 -4.38 -2.83 -6.48
CA ASN A 424 -3.49 -3.22 -5.40
C ASN A 424 -2.85 -1.98 -4.78
N GLY A 425 -2.67 -1.99 -3.45
CA GLY A 425 -2.29 -0.81 -2.67
C GLY A 425 -3.39 -0.35 -1.71
N ASN A 426 -3.27 0.88 -1.22
CA ASN A 426 -4.15 1.42 -0.18
C ASN A 426 -5.32 2.24 -0.76
N MET A 427 -5.18 2.81 -1.96
CA MET A 427 -6.19 3.69 -2.58
C MET A 427 -7.24 2.86 -3.33
N LYS A 428 -8.07 2.12 -2.59
CA LYS A 428 -9.13 1.27 -3.15
C LYS A 428 -10.24 2.11 -3.79
N PRO A 429 -10.88 1.65 -4.89
CA PRO A 429 -11.82 2.46 -5.66
C PRO A 429 -13.12 2.78 -4.92
N TRP A 430 -13.45 2.03 -3.86
CA TRP A 430 -14.59 2.28 -2.98
C TRP A 430 -14.28 3.16 -1.76
N LEU A 431 -13.06 3.70 -1.66
CA LEU A 431 -12.66 4.61 -0.58
C LEU A 431 -12.59 6.06 -1.09
N GLU A 432 -12.78 7.02 -0.21
CA GLU A 432 -12.61 8.45 -0.54
C GLU A 432 -11.18 8.80 -0.97
N LEU A 433 -10.19 8.06 -0.44
CA LEU A 433 -8.78 8.20 -0.79
C LEU A 433 -8.43 7.60 -2.16
N ALA A 434 -9.40 7.06 -2.91
CA ALA A 434 -9.18 6.52 -4.25
C ALA A 434 -8.55 7.56 -5.19
N MET A 435 -7.67 7.11 -6.09
CA MET A 435 -7.21 7.97 -7.17
C MET A 435 -8.35 8.26 -8.14
N THR A 436 -8.75 9.53 -8.22
CA THR A 436 -9.85 10.01 -9.07
C THR A 436 -9.69 9.61 -10.53
N LYS A 437 -8.46 9.62 -11.05
CA LYS A 437 -8.12 9.19 -12.43
C LYS A 437 -8.53 7.74 -12.73
N TYR A 438 -8.43 6.83 -11.75
CA TYR A 438 -8.66 5.39 -11.96
C TYR A 438 -10.03 4.92 -11.49
N ARG A 439 -10.73 5.71 -10.68
CA ARG A 439 -12.07 5.36 -10.14
C ARG A 439 -13.12 5.01 -11.22
N PRO A 440 -13.19 5.71 -12.39
CA PRO A 440 -14.19 5.41 -13.42
C PRO A 440 -14.13 3.99 -13.99
N TYR A 441 -12.95 3.36 -14.03
CA TYR A 441 -12.80 1.99 -14.50
C TYR A 441 -13.56 0.98 -13.62
N TRP A 442 -13.75 1.29 -12.34
CA TRP A 442 -14.44 0.46 -11.36
C TRP A 442 -15.92 0.85 -11.21
N THR A 443 -16.22 2.16 -11.10
CA THR A 443 -17.60 2.64 -10.85
C THR A 443 -18.59 2.31 -11.97
N ARG A 444 -18.13 2.17 -13.22
CA ARG A 444 -18.97 1.77 -14.36
C ARG A 444 -19.65 0.39 -14.20
N TYR A 445 -19.16 -0.45 -13.30
CA TYR A 445 -19.75 -1.77 -13.00
C TYR A 445 -20.71 -1.76 -11.81
N ILE A 446 -20.94 -0.60 -11.19
CA ILE A 446 -21.87 -0.43 -10.08
C ILE A 446 -23.23 0.01 -10.61
N LYS A 447 -24.29 -0.69 -10.18
CA LYS A 447 -25.67 -0.33 -10.45
C LYS A 447 -26.18 0.66 -9.39
N TYR A 448 -25.84 1.94 -9.53
CA TYR A 448 -26.20 2.97 -8.55
C TYR A 448 -27.72 3.16 -8.34
N ASP A 449 -28.52 2.74 -9.31
CA ASP A 449 -29.98 2.70 -9.26
C ASP A 449 -30.54 1.54 -8.42
N HIS A 450 -29.72 0.53 -8.07
CA HIS A 450 -30.14 -0.62 -7.28
C HIS A 450 -30.67 -0.17 -5.90
N PRO A 451 -31.86 -0.63 -5.45
CA PRO A 451 -32.53 -0.12 -4.24
C PRO A 451 -31.67 -0.17 -2.97
N TYR A 452 -30.86 -1.22 -2.82
CA TYR A 452 -29.96 -1.35 -1.67
C TYR A 452 -28.77 -0.38 -1.73
N ILE A 453 -28.28 -0.06 -2.92
CA ILE A 453 -27.16 0.87 -3.12
C ILE A 453 -27.64 2.30 -2.82
N ARG A 454 -28.74 2.69 -3.48
CA ARG A 454 -29.39 4.00 -3.24
C ARG A 454 -29.80 4.17 -1.78
N GLY A 455 -30.36 3.13 -1.17
CA GLY A 455 -30.81 3.15 0.23
C GLY A 455 -29.70 3.22 1.28
N CYS A 456 -28.43 3.09 0.88
CA CYS A 456 -27.26 3.21 1.75
C CYS A 456 -26.34 4.38 1.37
N ASN A 457 -26.83 5.32 0.54
CA ASN A 457 -26.11 6.52 0.11
C ASN A 457 -24.73 6.22 -0.51
N LEU A 458 -24.62 5.12 -1.25
CA LEU A 458 -23.48 4.89 -2.14
C LEU A 458 -23.67 5.79 -3.37
N SER A 459 -22.90 6.87 -3.47
CA SER A 459 -22.91 7.79 -4.61
C SER A 459 -21.67 7.61 -5.50
N GLU A 460 -21.75 8.14 -6.72
CA GLU A 460 -20.68 8.14 -7.71
C GLU A 460 -19.38 8.79 -7.21
#